data_AF-A0A953KK05-F1
#
_entry.id   AF-A0A953KK05-F1
#
_cell.length_a   1.000
_cell.length_b   1.000
_cell.length_c   1.000
_cell.angle_alpha   90.00
_cell.angle_beta   90.00
_cell.angle_gamma   90.00
#
_symmetry.space_group_name_H-M   'P 1'
#
loop_
_entity.id
_entity.type
_entity.pdbx_description
1 polymer ?
#
loop_
_entity_poly.entity_id
_entity_poly.type
_entity_poly.pdbx_seq_one_letter_code
_entity_poly.pdbx_strand_id
1 'polypeptide(L)'
;MTIENFRTWFILLSMPISMLAIFFLDKVDWGWIGGAVWSFGFAAMYIIYAQIKKDVMMWRFVLFTVAAGFTELIADKWIVDTHTLFYPPDEPFLVASPIYMPFSWVVVLIQIGYIGHLFHHKFNIVLATIFTGVLGCSVIPFYEYLAIHAGWWHYENAHFWGIVPRYIYMAEGMLMLTIPYLFDHTLRQKYRMVIFLGVLQGLVMLIASIFAFHFFS
;
A
#
# COMPACT_ATOMS: atom_id res chain seq x y z
N MET A 1 27.85 3.67 -9.08
CA MET A 1 26.40 3.43 -9.30
C MET A 1 25.69 4.77 -9.13
N THR A 2 24.85 5.20 -10.07
CA THR A 2 24.09 6.46 -9.95
C THR A 2 23.03 6.34 -8.83
N ILE A 3 22.58 7.47 -8.26
CA ILE A 3 21.52 7.48 -7.25
C ILE A 3 20.27 6.77 -7.78
N GLU A 4 19.92 7.01 -9.05
CA GLU A 4 18.81 6.36 -9.74
C GLU A 4 18.94 4.82 -9.78
N ASN A 5 20.10 4.30 -10.21
CA ASN A 5 20.33 2.86 -10.24
C ASN A 5 20.23 2.24 -8.85
N PHE A 6 20.77 2.93 -7.83
CA PHE A 6 20.69 2.46 -6.46
C PHE A 6 19.26 2.49 -5.92
N ARG A 7 18.50 3.57 -6.17
CA ARG A 7 17.08 3.68 -5.78
C ARG A 7 16.26 2.55 -6.38
N THR A 8 16.44 2.30 -7.67
CA THR A 8 15.73 1.24 -8.38
C THR A 8 15.97 -0.12 -7.74
N TRP A 9 17.24 -0.50 -7.54
CA TRP A 9 17.54 -1.77 -6.86
C TRP A 9 17.04 -1.81 -5.43
N PHE A 10 17.16 -0.72 -4.68
CA PHE A 10 16.69 -0.64 -3.31
C PHE A 10 15.18 -0.89 -3.20
N ILE A 11 14.36 -0.22 -4.03
CA ILE A 11 12.90 -0.41 -4.02
C ILE A 11 12.54 -1.80 -4.56
N LEU A 12 13.11 -2.22 -5.69
CA LEU A 12 12.79 -3.52 -6.28
C LEU A 12 13.18 -4.70 -5.39
N LEU A 13 14.27 -4.59 -4.62
CA LEU A 13 14.66 -5.62 -3.64
C LEU A 13 13.83 -5.54 -2.36
N SER A 14 13.40 -4.34 -1.95
CA SER A 14 12.57 -4.19 -0.74
C SER A 14 11.25 -4.94 -0.84
N MET A 15 10.69 -5.09 -2.04
CA MET A 15 9.42 -5.78 -2.28
C MET A 15 9.49 -7.28 -1.94
N PRO A 16 10.31 -8.12 -2.60
CA PRO A 16 10.43 -9.53 -2.23
C PRO A 16 10.97 -9.71 -0.81
N ILE A 17 11.87 -8.85 -0.32
CA ILE A 17 12.32 -8.90 1.08
C ILE A 17 11.16 -8.66 2.04
N SER A 18 10.28 -7.70 1.73
CA SER A 18 9.12 -7.40 2.57
C SER A 18 8.12 -8.56 2.58
N MET A 19 7.86 -9.22 1.46
CA MET A 19 7.01 -10.40 1.40
C MET A 19 7.61 -11.57 2.19
N LEU A 20 8.91 -11.82 2.03
CA LEU A 20 9.63 -12.84 2.80
C LEU A 20 9.60 -12.53 4.31
N ALA A 21 9.71 -11.26 4.69
CA ALA A 21 9.62 -10.85 6.09
C ALA A 21 8.26 -11.20 6.70
N ILE A 22 7.14 -10.96 6.00
CA ILE A 22 5.81 -11.36 6.49
C ILE A 22 5.72 -12.88 6.61
N PHE A 23 6.21 -13.61 5.60
CA PHE A 23 6.24 -15.09 5.64
C PHE A 23 7.04 -15.64 6.83
N PHE A 24 8.13 -14.99 7.23
CA PHE A 24 8.88 -15.39 8.43
C PHE A 24 8.19 -14.95 9.73
N LEU A 25 7.57 -13.77 9.76
CA LEU A 25 6.83 -13.29 10.92
C LEU A 25 5.61 -14.19 11.24
N ASP A 26 4.96 -14.72 10.20
CA ASP A 26 3.94 -15.78 10.30
C ASP A 26 4.45 -17.01 11.08
N LYS A 27 5.74 -17.36 11.00
CA LYS A 27 6.30 -18.54 11.69
C LYS A 27 6.63 -18.32 13.16
N VAL A 28 6.57 -17.09 13.65
CA VAL A 28 6.96 -16.76 15.04
C VAL A 28 5.74 -16.34 15.88
N ASP A 29 4.52 -16.42 15.33
CA ASP A 29 3.25 -16.13 16.01
C ASP A 29 3.22 -14.74 16.69
N TRP A 30 3.86 -13.73 16.08
CA TRP A 30 3.90 -12.37 16.62
C TRP A 30 2.60 -11.58 16.44
N GLY A 31 1.65 -12.09 15.65
CA GLY A 31 0.37 -11.42 15.39
C GLY A 31 0.56 -9.99 14.87
N TRP A 32 -0.27 -9.07 15.36
CA TRP A 32 -0.25 -7.65 15.00
C TRP A 32 1.08 -6.94 15.31
N ILE A 33 1.86 -7.43 16.29
CA ILE A 33 3.20 -6.87 16.59
C ILE A 33 4.12 -7.07 15.39
N GLY A 34 4.01 -8.22 14.71
CA GLY A 34 4.70 -8.47 13.45
C GLY A 34 4.31 -7.45 12.38
N GLY A 35 3.01 -7.15 12.26
CA GLY A 35 2.47 -6.11 11.38
C GLY A 35 3.05 -4.73 11.66
N ALA A 36 3.13 -4.34 12.92
CA ALA A 36 3.73 -3.08 13.35
C ALA A 36 5.22 -3.01 13.02
N VAL A 37 6.00 -4.03 13.38
CA VAL A 37 7.45 -4.09 13.11
C VAL A 37 7.72 -4.04 11.61
N TRP A 38 6.96 -4.77 10.81
CA TRP A 38 7.09 -4.77 9.36
C TRP A 38 6.78 -3.39 8.78
N SER A 39 5.61 -2.83 9.10
CA SER A 39 5.12 -1.57 8.53
C SER A 39 6.01 -0.39 8.90
N PHE A 40 6.30 -0.22 10.19
CA PHE A 40 7.18 0.86 10.66
C PHE A 40 8.61 0.66 10.20
N GLY A 41 9.12 -0.58 10.19
CA GLY A 41 10.48 -0.90 9.77
C GLY A 41 10.73 -0.52 8.31
N PHE A 42 9.87 -0.96 7.39
CA PHE A 42 10.01 -0.63 5.97
C PHE A 42 9.72 0.84 5.68
N ALA A 43 8.71 1.45 6.31
CA ALA A 43 8.46 2.89 6.17
C ALA A 43 9.64 3.74 6.66
N ALA A 44 10.22 3.41 7.81
CA ALA A 44 11.42 4.05 8.33
C ALA A 44 12.61 3.85 7.39
N MET A 45 12.78 2.66 6.83
CA MET A 45 13.83 2.38 5.85
C MET A 45 13.73 3.29 4.62
N TYR A 46 12.53 3.55 4.09
CA TYR A 46 12.32 4.50 2.99
C TYR A 46 12.63 5.95 3.36
N ILE A 47 12.20 6.38 4.56
CA ILE A 47 12.48 7.73 5.07
C ILE A 47 13.99 7.93 5.27
N ILE A 48 14.66 6.97 5.92
CA ILE A 48 16.09 6.97 6.17
C ILE A 48 16.85 7.00 4.84
N TYR A 49 16.44 6.19 3.87
CA TYR A 49 17.00 6.21 2.52
C TYR A 49 16.90 7.60 1.89
N ALA A 50 15.70 8.19 1.85
CA ALA A 50 15.45 9.51 1.28
C ALA A 50 16.33 10.58 1.94
N GLN A 51 16.49 10.49 3.26
CA GLN A 51 17.30 11.42 4.05
C GLN A 51 18.81 11.29 3.83
N ILE A 52 19.33 10.05 3.81
CA ILE A 52 20.77 9.77 3.64
C ILE A 52 21.21 10.09 2.20
N LYS A 53 20.43 9.65 1.21
CA LYS A 53 20.73 9.87 -0.21
C LYS A 53 20.34 11.26 -0.71
N LYS A 54 19.65 12.04 0.12
CA LYS A 54 19.06 13.35 -0.26
C LYS A 54 18.23 13.23 -1.54
N ASP A 55 17.52 12.11 -1.68
CA ASP A 55 16.76 11.79 -2.87
C ASP A 55 15.42 12.51 -2.83
N VAL A 56 15.31 13.59 -3.62
CA VAL A 56 14.11 14.43 -3.68
C VAL A 56 12.89 13.66 -4.21
N MET A 57 13.08 12.75 -5.16
CA MET A 57 12.00 11.94 -5.70
C MET A 57 11.47 11.00 -4.61
N MET A 58 12.37 10.35 -3.87
CA MET A 58 11.97 9.49 -2.76
C MET A 58 11.22 10.26 -1.68
N TRP A 59 11.69 11.46 -1.30
CA TRP A 59 10.98 12.30 -0.32
C TRP A 59 9.56 12.64 -0.76
N ARG A 60 9.36 12.91 -2.06
CA ARG A 60 8.03 13.20 -2.60
C ARG A 60 7.13 11.97 -2.55
N PHE A 61 7.66 10.80 -2.87
CA PHE A 61 6.90 9.56 -2.80
C PHE A 61 6.51 9.22 -1.37
N VAL A 62 7.45 9.32 -0.42
CA VAL A 62 7.16 9.15 1.01
C VAL A 62 6.08 10.13 1.49
N LEU A 63 6.18 11.42 1.16
CA LEU A 63 5.17 12.40 1.59
C LEU A 63 3.79 12.13 0.98
N PHE A 64 3.75 11.75 -0.30
CA PHE A 64 2.53 11.37 -0.98
C PHE A 64 1.89 10.14 -0.31
N THR A 65 2.66 9.08 -0.09
CA THR A 65 2.12 7.81 0.41
C THR A 65 1.78 7.85 1.89
N VAL A 66 2.49 8.64 2.70
CA VAL A 66 2.08 8.92 4.09
C VAL A 66 0.72 9.61 4.11
N ALA A 67 0.53 10.66 3.31
CA ALA A 67 -0.75 11.35 3.24
C ALA A 67 -1.89 10.44 2.73
N ALA A 68 -1.60 9.59 1.75
CA ALA A 68 -2.54 8.58 1.25
C ALA A 68 -2.90 7.58 2.35
N GLY A 69 -1.92 6.99 3.03
CA GLY A 69 -2.14 5.99 4.09
C GLY A 69 -2.94 6.54 5.29
N PHE A 70 -2.73 7.79 5.69
CA PHE A 70 -3.56 8.39 6.74
C PHE A 70 -5.00 8.67 6.27
N THR A 71 -5.18 9.02 5.00
CA THR A 71 -6.51 9.27 4.44
C THR A 71 -7.28 7.97 4.19
N GLU A 72 -6.55 6.91 3.88
CA GLU A 72 -7.08 5.57 3.66
C GLU A 72 -7.80 5.00 4.89
N LEU A 73 -7.46 5.44 6.11
CA LEU A 73 -8.19 5.07 7.33
C LEU A 73 -9.70 5.35 7.26
N ILE A 74 -10.15 6.25 6.37
CA ILE A 74 -11.56 6.47 6.08
C ILE A 74 -12.16 5.27 5.32
N ALA A 75 -11.44 4.77 4.31
CA ALA A 75 -11.79 3.56 3.56
C ALA A 75 -11.81 2.34 4.47
N ASP A 76 -10.77 2.19 5.28
CA ASP A 76 -10.65 1.04 6.15
C ASP A 76 -11.75 1.03 7.23
N LYS A 77 -12.02 2.17 7.88
CA LYS A 77 -13.16 2.32 8.78
C LYS A 77 -14.47 1.89 8.10
N TRP A 78 -14.68 2.31 6.86
CA TRP A 78 -15.89 1.96 6.12
C TRP A 78 -16.02 0.44 5.92
N ILE A 79 -14.92 -0.27 5.62
CA ILE A 79 -14.91 -1.74 5.49
C ILE A 79 -15.11 -2.43 6.86
N VAL A 80 -14.53 -1.90 7.93
CA VAL A 80 -14.80 -2.41 9.29
C VAL A 80 -16.29 -2.27 9.64
N ASP A 81 -16.90 -1.14 9.27
CA ASP A 81 -18.34 -0.90 9.46
C ASP A 81 -19.22 -1.84 8.59
N THR A 82 -18.69 -2.46 7.51
CA THR A 82 -19.41 -3.50 6.76
C THR A 82 -19.39 -4.88 7.41
N HIS A 83 -18.72 -5.04 8.56
CA HIS A 83 -18.58 -6.30 9.29
C HIS A 83 -17.96 -7.43 8.46
N THR A 84 -17.06 -7.06 7.54
CA THR A 84 -16.29 -8.01 6.75
C THR A 84 -14.82 -8.05 7.11
N LEU A 85 -14.27 -6.98 7.68
CA LEU A 85 -12.87 -6.89 8.13
C LEU A 85 -12.80 -6.77 9.65
N PHE A 86 -11.96 -7.60 10.25
CA PHE A 86 -11.80 -7.69 11.70
C PHE A 86 -10.33 -7.68 12.09
N TYR A 87 -10.01 -6.73 12.96
CA TYR A 87 -8.69 -6.55 13.55
C TYR A 87 -8.60 -7.16 14.96
N PRO A 88 -7.42 -7.61 15.40
CA PRO A 88 -7.21 -8.11 16.77
C PRO A 88 -7.61 -7.09 17.84
N PRO A 89 -8.24 -7.51 18.96
CA PRO A 89 -8.79 -6.57 19.94
C PRO A 89 -7.73 -5.90 20.84
N ASP A 90 -6.53 -6.46 20.93
CA ASP A 90 -5.44 -6.02 21.82
C ASP A 90 -4.44 -5.06 21.15
N GLU A 91 -4.62 -4.74 19.86
CA GLU A 91 -3.74 -3.85 19.13
C GLU A 91 -4.09 -2.37 19.34
N PRO A 92 -3.12 -1.44 19.20
CA PRO A 92 -3.40 -0.01 19.28
C PRO A 92 -4.05 0.51 17.99
N PHE A 93 -5.25 1.06 18.13
CA PHE A 93 -6.04 1.59 17.01
C PHE A 93 -5.82 3.08 16.75
N LEU A 94 -5.92 3.45 15.49
CA LEU A 94 -6.17 4.80 15.01
C LEU A 94 -7.48 4.79 14.22
N VAL A 95 -8.52 5.45 14.75
CA VAL A 95 -9.90 5.36 14.26
C VAL A 95 -10.44 3.92 14.39
N ALA A 96 -10.38 3.12 13.33
CA ALA A 96 -10.90 1.74 13.30
C ALA A 96 -9.87 0.72 12.78
N SER A 97 -8.64 1.18 12.53
CA SER A 97 -7.54 0.39 11.97
C SER A 97 -6.35 0.38 12.92
N PRO A 98 -5.44 -0.60 12.84
CA PRO A 98 -4.19 -0.57 13.57
C PRO A 98 -3.38 0.70 13.26
N ILE A 99 -2.68 1.24 14.26
CA ILE A 99 -1.85 2.44 14.12
C ILE A 99 -0.74 2.31 13.06
N TYR A 100 -0.36 1.08 12.72
CA TYR A 100 0.64 0.79 11.70
C TYR A 100 0.06 0.76 10.27
N MET A 101 -1.26 0.71 10.10
CA MET A 101 -1.94 0.57 8.80
C MET A 101 -1.55 1.66 7.78
N PRO A 102 -1.49 2.96 8.14
CA PRO A 102 -1.03 4.00 7.22
C PRO A 102 0.38 3.76 6.67
N PHE A 103 1.24 3.12 7.47
CA PHE A 103 2.62 2.85 7.12
C PHE A 103 2.75 1.58 6.27
N SER A 104 1.86 0.60 6.41
CA SER A 104 1.78 -0.51 5.47
C SER A 104 1.48 0.01 4.06
N TRP A 105 0.60 0.99 3.94
CA TRP A 105 0.32 1.66 2.67
C TRP A 105 1.50 2.45 2.12
N VAL A 106 2.32 3.08 2.98
CA VAL A 106 3.60 3.68 2.55
C VAL A 106 4.45 2.63 1.83
N VAL A 107 4.52 1.42 2.36
CA VAL A 107 5.33 0.34 1.78
C VAL A 107 4.78 -0.12 0.44
N VAL A 108 3.51 -0.50 0.40
CA VAL A 108 2.88 -1.08 -0.79
C VAL A 108 2.80 -0.06 -1.93
N LEU A 109 2.37 1.19 -1.64
CA LEU A 109 2.26 2.23 -2.65
C LEU A 109 3.63 2.61 -3.23
N ILE A 110 4.69 2.67 -2.42
CA ILE A 110 6.04 2.95 -2.93
C ILE A 110 6.52 1.82 -3.84
N GLN A 111 6.35 0.56 -3.45
CA GLN A 111 6.85 -0.58 -4.23
C GLN A 111 6.13 -0.70 -5.58
N ILE A 112 4.80 -0.79 -5.56
CA ILE A 112 4.00 -0.95 -6.78
C ILE A 112 4.01 0.35 -7.60
N GLY A 113 3.90 1.50 -6.93
CA GLY A 113 3.89 2.80 -7.61
C GLY A 113 5.22 3.15 -8.27
N TYR A 114 6.36 2.77 -7.67
CA TYR A 114 7.66 2.95 -8.31
C TYR A 114 7.82 2.05 -9.54
N ILE A 115 7.33 0.81 -9.49
CA ILE A 115 7.28 -0.05 -10.68
C ILE A 115 6.42 0.59 -11.77
N GLY A 116 5.27 1.16 -11.41
CA GLY A 116 4.41 1.93 -12.32
C GLY A 116 5.12 3.12 -12.95
N HIS A 117 5.86 3.90 -12.16
CA HIS A 117 6.69 5.00 -12.64
C HIS A 117 7.72 4.52 -13.67
N LEU A 118 8.49 3.47 -13.36
CA LEU A 118 9.46 2.90 -14.31
C LEU A 118 8.78 2.42 -15.60
N PHE A 119 7.62 1.77 -15.48
CA PHE A 119 6.87 1.25 -16.61
C PHE A 119 6.32 2.37 -17.50
N HIS A 120 5.84 3.47 -16.90
CA HIS A 120 5.42 4.65 -17.64
C HIS A 120 6.56 5.25 -18.46
N HIS A 121 7.74 5.42 -17.84
CA HIS A 121 8.90 5.97 -18.53
C HIS A 121 9.48 5.07 -19.62
N LYS A 122 9.24 3.75 -19.54
CA LYS A 122 9.65 2.80 -20.58
C LYS A 122 8.63 2.68 -21.72
N PHE A 123 7.35 2.82 -21.41
CA PHE A 123 6.24 2.61 -22.34
C PHE A 123 5.39 3.89 -22.46
N ASN A 124 4.21 3.90 -21.85
CA ASN A 124 3.33 5.07 -21.78
C ASN A 124 2.40 4.97 -20.57
N ILE A 125 1.70 6.06 -20.27
CA ILE A 125 0.87 6.17 -19.06
C ILE A 125 -0.29 5.17 -19.05
N VAL A 126 -0.93 4.93 -20.20
CA VAL A 126 -2.08 4.01 -20.30
C VAL A 126 -1.65 2.59 -19.94
N LEU A 127 -0.55 2.13 -20.55
CA LEU A 127 -0.02 0.80 -20.26
C LEU A 127 0.48 0.69 -18.81
N ALA A 128 1.08 1.73 -18.25
CA ALA A 128 1.49 1.76 -16.84
C ALA A 128 0.29 1.69 -15.88
N THR A 129 -0.79 2.42 -16.16
CA THR A 129 -2.04 2.37 -15.39
C THR A 129 -2.65 0.98 -15.42
N ILE A 130 -2.80 0.36 -16.61
CA ILE A 130 -3.34 -1.00 -16.71
C ILE A 130 -2.43 -1.99 -15.97
N PHE A 131 -1.12 -1.90 -16.18
CA PHE A 131 -0.15 -2.79 -15.56
C PHE A 131 -0.16 -2.69 -14.03
N THR A 132 -0.17 -1.48 -13.47
CA THR A 132 -0.25 -1.27 -12.02
C THR A 132 -1.59 -1.67 -11.44
N GLY A 133 -2.70 -1.48 -12.16
CA GLY A 133 -3.99 -2.04 -11.75
C GLY A 133 -3.97 -3.56 -11.66
N VAL A 134 -3.39 -4.24 -12.66
CA VAL A 134 -3.23 -5.71 -12.64
C VAL A 134 -2.30 -6.16 -11.50
N LEU A 135 -1.22 -5.41 -11.24
CA LEU A 135 -0.37 -5.66 -10.07
C LEU A 135 -1.15 -5.46 -8.77
N GLY A 136 -1.99 -4.42 -8.67
CA GLY A 136 -2.89 -4.21 -7.53
C GLY A 136 -3.79 -5.41 -7.29
N CYS A 137 -4.45 -5.92 -8.34
CA CYS A 137 -5.30 -7.11 -8.28
C CYS A 137 -4.58 -8.41 -7.89
N SER A 138 -3.25 -8.45 -7.80
CA SER A 138 -2.51 -9.70 -7.59
C SER A 138 -1.54 -9.62 -6.42
N VAL A 139 -0.66 -8.63 -6.44
CA VAL A 139 0.38 -8.41 -5.44
C VAL A 139 -0.22 -8.05 -4.09
N ILE A 140 -1.21 -7.16 -4.04
CA ILE A 140 -1.77 -6.72 -2.75
C ILE A 140 -2.60 -7.83 -2.10
N PRO A 141 -3.47 -8.55 -2.83
CA PRO A 141 -4.08 -9.78 -2.31
C PRO A 141 -3.08 -10.85 -1.86
N PHE A 142 -1.86 -10.86 -2.39
CA PHE A 142 -0.80 -11.74 -1.87
C PHE A 142 -0.25 -11.23 -0.54
N TYR A 143 -0.09 -9.91 -0.34
CA TYR A 143 0.18 -9.32 0.98
C TYR A 143 -0.94 -9.65 1.98
N GLU A 144 -2.20 -9.48 1.57
CA GLU A 144 -3.38 -9.83 2.37
C GLU A 144 -3.35 -11.31 2.78
N TYR A 145 -3.09 -12.21 1.84
CA TYR A 145 -2.96 -13.63 2.11
C TYR A 145 -1.92 -13.89 3.21
N LEU A 146 -0.74 -13.28 3.12
CA LEU A 146 0.32 -13.45 4.12
C LEU A 146 -0.05 -12.81 5.47
N ALA A 147 -0.68 -11.64 5.46
CA ALA A 147 -1.10 -10.93 6.67
C ALA A 147 -2.19 -11.67 7.44
N ILE A 148 -3.15 -12.29 6.74
CA ILE A 148 -4.19 -13.13 7.35
C ILE A 148 -3.55 -14.35 8.03
N HIS A 149 -2.61 -15.02 7.38
CA HIS A 149 -1.89 -16.15 7.99
C HIS A 149 -1.10 -15.71 9.23
N ALA A 150 -0.44 -14.56 9.15
CA ALA A 150 0.31 -13.98 10.26
C ALA A 150 -0.58 -13.42 11.39
N GLY A 151 -1.91 -13.51 11.27
CA GLY A 151 -2.86 -13.07 12.29
C GLY A 151 -2.91 -11.56 12.47
N TRP A 152 -2.63 -10.77 11.43
CA TRP A 152 -2.70 -9.32 11.49
C TRP A 152 -4.15 -8.82 11.42
N TRP A 153 -4.97 -9.49 10.63
CA TRP A 153 -6.42 -9.28 10.54
C TRP A 153 -7.05 -10.53 9.91
N HIS A 154 -8.38 -10.59 9.92
CA HIS A 154 -9.13 -11.61 9.19
C HIS A 154 -10.38 -11.01 8.58
N TYR A 155 -10.95 -11.75 7.63
CA TYR A 155 -12.19 -11.37 6.97
C TYR A 155 -13.28 -12.42 7.22
N GLU A 156 -14.52 -11.95 7.35
CA GLU A 156 -15.72 -12.77 7.45
C GLU A 156 -16.84 -12.20 6.57
N ASN A 157 -17.96 -12.92 6.47
CA ASN A 157 -19.21 -12.41 5.88
C ASN A 157 -19.08 -11.82 4.45
N ALA A 158 -18.16 -12.34 3.64
CA ALA A 158 -17.93 -11.90 2.26
C ALA A 158 -17.83 -13.09 1.29
N HIS A 159 -17.82 -12.81 -0.02
CA HIS A 159 -17.47 -13.78 -1.05
C HIS A 159 -15.95 -13.85 -1.24
N PHE A 160 -15.39 -15.06 -1.15
CA PHE A 160 -13.94 -15.27 -1.16
C PHE A 160 -13.40 -15.84 -2.47
N TRP A 161 -12.12 -15.56 -2.74
CA TRP A 161 -11.21 -16.38 -3.54
C TRP A 161 -10.07 -16.86 -2.64
N GLY A 162 -10.08 -18.15 -2.27
CA GLY A 162 -9.22 -18.64 -1.20
C GLY A 162 -9.66 -18.06 0.15
N ILE A 163 -8.78 -17.32 0.82
CA ILE A 163 -9.04 -16.67 2.12
C ILE A 163 -9.20 -15.15 2.03
N VAL A 164 -8.97 -14.57 0.85
CA VAL A 164 -9.08 -13.12 0.63
C VAL A 164 -10.41 -12.82 -0.07
N PRO A 165 -11.20 -11.82 0.40
CA PRO A 165 -12.45 -11.46 -0.25
C PRO A 165 -12.26 -10.97 -1.69
N ARG A 166 -13.20 -11.31 -2.59
CA ARG A 166 -13.14 -10.93 -4.02
C ARG A 166 -13.13 -9.42 -4.20
N TYR A 167 -13.88 -8.70 -3.37
CA TYR A 167 -13.91 -7.24 -3.44
C TYR A 167 -12.55 -6.61 -3.13
N ILE A 168 -11.71 -7.23 -2.29
CA ILE A 168 -10.35 -6.74 -2.01
C ILE A 168 -9.52 -6.78 -3.29
N TYR A 169 -9.48 -7.91 -4.01
CA TYR A 169 -8.79 -7.99 -5.31
C TYR A 169 -9.18 -6.84 -6.26
N MET A 170 -10.47 -6.54 -6.34
CA MET A 170 -10.98 -5.51 -7.24
C MET A 170 -10.69 -4.10 -6.71
N ALA A 171 -10.87 -3.83 -5.42
CA ALA A 171 -10.58 -2.55 -4.79
C ALA A 171 -9.10 -2.18 -4.98
N GLU A 172 -8.22 -3.15 -4.69
CA GLU A 172 -6.77 -3.01 -4.79
C GLU A 172 -6.29 -2.73 -6.22
N GLY A 173 -6.91 -3.39 -7.20
CA GLY A 173 -6.65 -3.07 -8.59
C GLY A 173 -7.09 -1.67 -8.98
N MET A 174 -8.31 -1.29 -8.59
CA MET A 174 -8.91 0.00 -8.94
C MET A 174 -8.15 1.18 -8.34
N LEU A 175 -7.75 1.09 -7.07
CA LEU A 175 -7.01 2.17 -6.41
C LEU A 175 -5.61 2.36 -7.01
N MET A 176 -5.00 1.32 -7.59
CA MET A 176 -3.68 1.40 -8.20
C MET A 176 -3.68 2.04 -9.59
N LEU A 177 -4.83 2.18 -10.25
CA LEU A 177 -4.93 2.75 -11.62
C LEU A 177 -4.41 4.19 -11.72
N THR A 178 -4.60 4.99 -10.66
CA THR A 178 -4.22 6.40 -10.61
C THR A 178 -2.75 6.63 -10.25
N ILE A 179 -2.10 5.64 -9.66
CA ILE A 179 -0.78 5.79 -9.04
C ILE A 179 0.32 6.21 -10.02
N PRO A 180 0.48 5.59 -11.22
CA PRO A 180 1.55 5.98 -12.15
C PRO A 180 1.48 7.47 -12.52
N TYR A 181 0.28 7.97 -12.76
CA TYR A 181 0.08 9.37 -13.10
C TYR A 181 0.38 10.28 -11.91
N LEU A 182 -0.16 9.95 -10.73
CA LEU A 182 0.00 10.80 -9.54
C LEU A 182 1.45 10.84 -9.07
N PHE A 183 2.16 9.71 -9.07
CA PHE A 183 3.58 9.66 -8.71
C PHE A 183 4.41 10.59 -9.60
N ASP A 184 4.29 10.47 -10.92
CA ASP A 184 5.02 11.33 -11.85
C ASP A 184 4.64 12.79 -11.71
N HIS A 185 3.36 13.05 -11.45
CA HIS A 185 2.88 14.39 -11.23
C HIS A 185 3.53 15.01 -9.99
N THR A 186 3.73 14.25 -8.90
CA THR A 186 4.36 14.76 -7.66
C THR A 186 5.77 15.32 -7.89
N LEU A 187 6.51 14.83 -8.90
CA LEU A 187 7.89 15.24 -9.18
C LEU A 187 8.00 16.71 -9.60
N ARG A 188 6.93 17.27 -10.17
CA ARG A 188 6.90 18.65 -10.69
C ARG A 188 6.24 19.64 -9.73
N GLN A 189 5.74 19.15 -8.60
CA GLN A 189 4.87 19.93 -7.70
C GLN A 189 5.62 20.53 -6.51
N LYS A 190 4.96 21.41 -5.76
CA LYS A 190 5.44 21.83 -4.43
C LYS A 190 5.04 20.79 -3.38
N TYR A 191 5.78 20.67 -2.28
CA TYR A 191 5.51 19.67 -1.23
C TYR A 191 4.07 19.70 -0.70
N ARG A 192 3.46 20.89 -0.55
CA ARG A 192 2.04 21.00 -0.13
C ARG A 192 1.10 20.31 -1.11
N MET A 193 1.37 20.45 -2.41
CA MET A 193 0.57 19.81 -3.45
C MET A 193 0.84 18.30 -3.49
N VAL A 194 2.05 17.84 -3.21
CA VAL A 194 2.36 16.41 -3.05
C VAL A 194 1.50 15.78 -1.95
N ILE A 195 1.38 16.45 -0.80
CA ILE A 195 0.51 16.01 0.31
C ILE A 195 -0.95 15.99 -0.14
N PHE A 196 -1.42 17.05 -0.80
CA PHE A 196 -2.80 17.10 -1.32
C PHE A 196 -3.10 15.96 -2.31
N LEU A 197 -2.18 15.65 -3.22
CA LEU A 197 -2.32 14.52 -4.15
C LEU A 197 -2.37 13.18 -3.41
N GLY A 198 -1.62 13.04 -2.31
CA GLY A 198 -1.71 11.86 -1.44
C GLY A 198 -3.09 11.74 -0.78
N VAL A 199 -3.64 12.84 -0.26
CA VAL A 199 -5.02 12.86 0.27
C VAL A 199 -6.02 12.47 -0.82
N LEU A 200 -5.89 13.02 -2.03
CA LEU A 200 -6.74 12.65 -3.16
C LEU A 200 -6.65 11.14 -3.47
N GLN A 201 -5.45 10.56 -3.40
CA GLN A 201 -5.27 9.12 -3.57
C GLN A 201 -5.98 8.32 -2.48
N GLY A 202 -5.89 8.71 -1.21
CA GLY A 202 -6.64 8.02 -0.15
C GLY A 202 -8.16 8.10 -0.34
N LEU A 203 -8.68 9.20 -0.90
CA LEU A 203 -10.09 9.28 -1.30
C LEU A 203 -10.43 8.36 -2.49
N VAL A 204 -9.50 8.18 -3.44
CA VAL A 204 -9.65 7.18 -4.51
C VAL A 204 -9.72 5.77 -3.92
N MET A 205 -8.93 5.46 -2.89
CA MET A 205 -8.97 4.18 -2.19
C MET A 205 -10.34 3.94 -1.56
N LEU A 206 -10.93 4.95 -0.89
CA LEU A 206 -12.30 4.87 -0.38
C LEU A 206 -13.33 4.58 -1.48
N ILE A 207 -13.28 5.32 -2.59
CA ILE A 207 -14.22 5.12 -3.71
C ILE A 207 -14.04 3.72 -4.32
N ALA A 208 -12.81 3.26 -4.49
CA ALA A 208 -12.50 1.93 -4.99
C ALA A 208 -13.05 0.84 -4.08
N SER A 209 -12.86 0.97 -2.75
CA SER A 209 -13.39 0.03 -1.76
C SER A 209 -14.91 -0.02 -1.78
N ILE A 210 -15.59 1.13 -1.79
CA ILE A 210 -17.06 1.19 -1.85
C ILE A 210 -17.59 0.52 -3.12
N PHE A 211 -17.01 0.87 -4.27
CA PHE A 211 -17.43 0.31 -5.56
C PHE A 211 -17.20 -1.19 -5.60
N ALA A 212 -15.99 -1.64 -5.29
CA ALA A 212 -15.64 -3.05 -5.33
C ALA A 212 -16.49 -3.87 -4.37
N PHE A 213 -16.74 -3.37 -3.15
CA PHE A 213 -17.63 -4.04 -2.21
C PHE A 213 -19.03 -4.19 -2.81
N HIS A 214 -19.65 -3.12 -3.31
CA HIS A 214 -21.01 -3.19 -3.85
C HIS A 214 -21.22 -4.25 -4.96
N PHE A 215 -20.19 -4.50 -5.79
CA PHE A 215 -20.30 -5.42 -6.92
C PHE A 215 -19.71 -6.81 -6.64
N PHE A 216 -18.88 -6.97 -5.60
CA PHE A 216 -18.08 -8.18 -5.38
C PHE A 216 -18.05 -8.69 -3.93
N SER A 217 -18.72 -8.02 -2.96
CA SER A 217 -18.85 -8.47 -1.56
C SER A 217 -19.76 -9.67 -1.41
#